data_AF-A0A3A8PP13-F1
#
_entry.id   AF-A0A3A8PP13-F1
#
_cell.length_a   1.000
_cell.length_b   1.000
_cell.length_c   1.000
_cell.angle_alpha   90.00
_cell.angle_beta   90.00
_cell.angle_gamma   90.00
#
_symmetry.space_group_name_H-M   'P 1'
#
loop_
_entity.id
_entity.type
_entity.pdbx_description
1 polymer ?
#
loop_
_entity_poly.entity_id
_entity_poly.type
_entity_poly.pdbx_seq_one_letter_code
_entity_poly.pdbx_strand_id
1 'polypeptide(L)'
;MVAGGTLWKTSTSRFLLMLTAISLPITVAISGAFGAWLFRPDFSVTVFWISMVAVGFIVGMITLLSLLVRVEAPGSTYLKLPLQHIQVLENGATLRDASGELLGDLSAGTLKLVRTNLRHGKGLAGAVALEHAGGTTWVVPYHLLGAWSGIRGVEHTAQAHRIEDPLFDALLNLAE
;
A
#
# COMPACT_ATOMS: atom_id res chain seq x y z
N MET A 1 14.33 -22.43 -6.13
CA MET A 1 13.52 -21.78 -5.06
C MET A 1 12.54 -20.83 -5.73
N VAL A 2 11.23 -20.94 -5.48
CA VAL A 2 10.22 -20.07 -6.08
C VAL A 2 9.97 -18.91 -5.11
N ALA A 3 10.46 -17.72 -5.44
CA ALA A 3 10.14 -16.50 -4.67
C ALA A 3 9.02 -15.75 -5.40
N GLY A 4 8.02 -15.26 -4.68
CA GLY A 4 6.89 -14.57 -5.31
C GLY A 4 6.27 -13.54 -4.39
N GLY A 5 5.67 -12.51 -4.99
CA GLY A 5 5.05 -11.43 -4.25
C GLY A 5 4.02 -10.67 -5.08
N THR A 6 3.16 -9.93 -4.40
CA THR A 6 2.16 -9.07 -5.04
C THR A 6 2.51 -7.63 -4.77
N LEU A 7 2.51 -6.81 -5.81
CA LEU A 7 2.62 -5.36 -5.69
C LEU A 7 1.26 -4.79 -5.32
N TRP A 8 1.25 -3.96 -4.28
CA TRP A 8 0.03 -3.43 -3.70
C TRP A 8 -0.04 -1.91 -3.86
N LYS A 9 -1.24 -1.37 -4.07
CA LYS A 9 -1.54 0.07 -4.05
C LYS A 9 -2.59 0.38 -3.01
N THR A 10 -2.31 1.33 -2.13
CA THR A 10 -3.32 1.82 -1.16
C THR A 10 -4.48 2.49 -1.90
N SER A 11 -5.71 2.07 -1.57
CA SER A 11 -6.91 2.63 -2.19
C SER A 11 -7.58 3.63 -1.26
N THR A 12 -7.56 4.92 -1.63
CA THR A 12 -8.22 5.99 -0.88
C THR A 12 -9.72 5.73 -0.72
N SER A 13 -10.38 5.20 -1.76
CA SER A 13 -11.81 4.89 -1.70
C SER A 13 -12.11 3.77 -0.70
N ARG A 14 -11.35 2.66 -0.70
CA ARG A 14 -11.50 1.60 0.31
C ARG A 14 -11.21 2.10 1.72
N PHE A 15 -10.20 2.96 1.87
CA PHE A 15 -9.86 3.58 3.15
C PHE A 15 -11.01 4.43 3.70
N LEU A 16 -11.54 5.34 2.89
CA LEU A 16 -12.65 6.21 3.29
C LEU A 16 -13.92 5.43 3.58
N LEU A 17 -14.27 4.46 2.73
CA LEU A 17 -15.42 3.59 2.96
C LEU A 17 -15.30 2.84 4.30
N MET A 18 -14.11 2.30 4.60
CA MET A 18 -13.89 1.58 5.86
C MET A 18 -13.94 2.53 7.07
N LEU A 19 -13.35 3.72 6.94
CA LEU A 19 -13.40 4.76 7.98
C LEU A 19 -14.86 5.12 8.30
N THR A 20 -15.68 5.36 7.29
CA THR A 20 -17.10 5.67 7.47
C THR A 20 -17.88 4.49 8.03
N ALA A 21 -17.65 3.28 7.53
CA ALA A 21 -18.38 2.08 7.95
C ALA A 21 -18.16 1.73 9.42
N ILE A 22 -16.95 1.97 9.95
CA ILE A 22 -16.64 1.73 11.36
C ILE A 22 -17.09 2.90 12.23
N SER A 23 -16.77 4.14 11.83
CA SER A 23 -17.00 5.31 12.69
C SER A 23 -18.48 5.64 12.86
N LEU A 24 -19.25 5.63 11.76
CA LEU A 24 -20.62 6.16 11.76
C LEU A 24 -21.56 5.41 12.72
N PRO A 25 -21.65 4.06 12.74
CA PRO A 25 -22.56 3.36 13.63
C PRO A 25 -22.17 3.51 15.10
N ILE A 26 -20.87 3.49 15.40
CA ILE A 26 -20.33 3.63 16.76
C ILE A 26 -20.63 5.03 17.28
N THR A 27 -20.41 6.05 16.45
CA THR A 27 -20.76 7.43 16.79
C THR A 27 -22.25 7.57 17.09
N VAL A 28 -23.12 7.08 16.21
CA VAL A 28 -24.58 7.17 16.41
C VAL A 28 -25.01 6.47 17.71
N ALA A 29 -24.48 5.27 17.98
CA ALA A 29 -24.82 4.52 19.19
C ALA A 29 -24.36 5.22 20.48
N ILE A 30 -23.11 5.67 20.53
CA ILE A 30 -22.55 6.33 21.73
C ILE A 30 -23.22 7.69 21.96
N SER A 31 -23.42 8.47 20.90
CA SER A 31 -24.08 9.78 21.01
C SER A 31 -25.56 9.64 21.40
N GLY A 32 -26.25 8.61 20.90
CA GLY A 32 -27.61 8.29 21.34
C GLY A 32 -27.67 7.94 22.82
N ALA A 33 -26.76 7.10 23.30
CA ALA A 33 -26.67 6.73 24.72
C ALA A 33 -26.33 7.94 25.60
N PHE A 34 -25.36 8.76 25.19
CA PHE A 34 -24.92 9.95 25.92
C PHE A 34 -26.02 11.02 25.99
N GLY A 35 -26.70 11.29 24.87
CA GLY A 35 -27.83 12.22 24.82
C GLY A 35 -29.02 11.75 25.66
N ALA A 36 -29.33 10.45 25.62
CA ALA A 36 -30.40 9.86 26.44
C ALA A 36 -30.08 9.83 27.94
N TRP A 37 -28.80 9.73 28.30
CA TRP A 37 -28.35 9.70 29.69
C TRP A 37 -28.35 11.09 30.34
N LEU A 38 -27.88 12.11 29.62
CA LEU A 38 -27.78 13.46 30.17
C LEU A 38 -29.15 14.13 30.38
N PHE A 39 -30.17 13.80 29.56
CA PHE A 39 -31.43 14.55 29.58
C PHE A 39 -32.66 13.71 29.18
N ARG A 40 -33.21 12.95 30.13
CA ARG A 40 -34.67 12.73 30.18
C ARG A 40 -35.24 13.67 31.25
N PRO A 41 -36.37 14.39 31.04
CA PRO A 41 -37.60 13.92 30.38
C PRO A 41 -37.85 14.40 28.94
N ASP A 42 -37.15 15.41 28.43
CA ASP A 42 -37.37 15.92 27.07
C ASP A 42 -36.09 15.74 26.25
N PHE A 43 -36.09 14.84 25.28
CA PHE A 43 -34.93 14.61 24.41
C PHE A 43 -34.57 15.89 23.65
N SER A 44 -33.39 16.47 23.95
CA SER A 44 -32.91 17.66 23.26
C SER A 44 -32.14 17.31 21.99
N VAL A 45 -32.73 17.64 20.84
CA VAL A 45 -32.11 17.49 19.52
C VAL A 45 -30.77 18.22 19.44
N THR A 46 -30.66 19.39 20.06
CA THR A 46 -29.41 20.18 20.08
C THR A 46 -28.29 19.47 20.83
N VAL A 47 -28.57 18.89 22.01
CA VAL A 47 -27.57 18.14 22.79
C VAL A 47 -27.13 16.89 22.03
N PHE A 48 -28.07 16.19 21.40
CA PHE A 48 -27.77 15.05 20.55
C PHE A 48 -26.83 15.45 19.40
N TRP A 49 -27.12 16.54 18.68
CA TRP A 49 -26.26 17.02 17.59
C TRP A 49 -24.85 17.38 18.06
N ILE A 50 -24.72 18.14 19.15
CA ILE A 50 -23.41 18.51 19.71
C ILE A 50 -22.63 17.26 20.13
N SER A 51 -23.31 16.31 20.78
CA SER A 51 -22.72 15.05 21.23
C SER A 51 -22.35 14.15 20.06
N MET A 52 -23.13 14.15 18.98
CA MET A 52 -22.84 13.44 17.73
C MET A 52 -21.57 13.99 17.07
N VAL A 53 -21.41 15.31 17.02
CA VAL A 53 -20.19 15.93 16.47
C VAL A 53 -18.97 15.62 17.34
N ALA A 54 -19.06 15.80 18.66
CA ALA A 54 -17.93 15.58 19.56
C ALA A 54 -17.49 14.11 19.61
N VAL A 55 -18.43 13.19 19.80
CA VAL A 55 -18.16 11.74 19.79
C VAL A 55 -17.71 11.30 18.40
N GLY A 56 -18.33 11.83 17.35
CA GLY A 56 -17.96 11.56 15.96
C GLY A 56 -16.51 11.90 15.66
N PHE A 57 -16.06 13.06 16.13
CA PHE A 57 -14.67 13.47 15.99
C PHE A 57 -13.72 12.51 16.72
N ILE A 58 -14.02 12.13 17.97
CA ILE A 58 -13.16 11.23 18.76
C ILE A 58 -13.11 9.83 18.15
N VAL A 59 -14.28 9.23 17.86
CA VAL A 59 -14.38 7.89 17.26
C VAL A 59 -13.73 7.89 15.87
N GLY A 60 -13.97 8.92 15.07
CA GLY A 60 -13.34 9.11 13.77
C GLY A 60 -11.81 9.16 13.87
N MET A 61 -11.26 9.94 14.81
CA MET A 61 -9.82 10.02 15.06
C MET A 61 -9.20 8.69 15.49
N ILE A 62 -9.83 7.98 16.44
CA ILE A 62 -9.34 6.67 16.90
C ILE A 62 -9.39 5.65 15.76
N THR A 63 -10.47 5.64 14.99
CA THR A 63 -10.64 4.75 13.83
C THR A 63 -9.60 5.06 12.76
N LEU A 64 -9.36 6.34 12.46
CA LEU A 64 -8.36 6.79 11.50
C LEU A 64 -6.96 6.31 11.88
N LEU A 65 -6.55 6.53 13.14
CA LEU A 65 -5.26 6.07 13.65
C LEU A 65 -5.12 4.55 13.55
N SER A 66 -6.18 3.81 13.91
CA SER A 66 -6.20 2.35 13.81
C SER A 66 -6.07 1.86 12.37
N LEU A 67 -6.73 2.53 11.42
CA LEU A 67 -6.63 2.20 10.00
C LEU A 67 -5.26 2.54 9.44
N LEU A 68 -4.64 3.66 9.82
CA LEU A 68 -3.29 4.02 9.39
C LEU A 68 -2.26 2.95 9.78
N VAL A 69 -2.28 2.50 11.04
CA VAL A 69 -1.41 1.41 11.50
C VAL A 69 -1.66 0.12 10.70
N ARG A 70 -2.92 -0.18 10.38
CA ARG A 70 -3.27 -1.35 9.55
C ARG A 70 -2.85 -1.21 8.10
N VAL A 71 -2.77 -0.01 7.52
CA VAL A 71 -2.25 0.18 6.15
C VAL A 71 -0.77 -0.21 6.10
N GLU A 72 -0.01 0.16 7.14
CA GLU A 72 1.44 -0.07 7.20
C GLU A 72 1.82 -1.48 7.66
N ALA A 73 0.91 -2.21 8.32
CA ALA A 73 1.17 -3.55 8.81
C ALA A 73 1.62 -4.53 7.68
N PRO A 74 2.67 -5.34 7.92
CA PRO A 74 3.10 -6.39 6.99
C PRO A 74 1.97 -7.35 6.65
N GLY A 75 1.80 -7.71 5.38
CA GLY A 75 0.75 -8.63 4.94
C GLY A 75 -0.69 -8.09 4.95
N SER A 76 -0.91 -6.82 5.35
CA SER A 76 -2.24 -6.22 5.31
C SER A 76 -2.69 -5.95 3.88
N THR A 77 -3.72 -6.66 3.44
CA THR A 77 -4.33 -6.56 2.09
C THR A 77 -5.66 -5.80 2.08
N TYR A 78 -6.27 -5.59 3.26
CA TYR A 78 -7.65 -5.08 3.40
C TYR A 78 -7.89 -3.71 2.74
N LEU A 79 -6.90 -2.83 2.78
CA LEU A 79 -6.98 -1.45 2.27
C LEU A 79 -6.16 -1.25 0.98
N LYS A 80 -5.62 -2.35 0.46
CA LYS A 80 -4.74 -2.35 -0.70
C LYS A 80 -5.42 -3.05 -1.87
N LEU A 81 -5.09 -2.60 -3.07
CA LEU A 81 -5.45 -3.22 -4.33
C LEU A 81 -4.22 -3.94 -4.88
N PRO A 82 -4.35 -5.19 -5.36
CA PRO A 82 -3.28 -5.81 -6.11
C PRO A 82 -3.10 -5.04 -7.41
N LEU A 83 -1.85 -4.79 -7.79
CA LEU A 83 -1.49 -4.19 -9.07
C LEU A 83 -0.91 -5.24 -10.01
N GLN A 84 0.08 -5.98 -9.51
CA GLN A 84 0.86 -6.94 -10.29
C GLN A 84 1.33 -8.08 -9.39
N HIS A 85 1.52 -9.25 -9.98
CA HIS A 85 2.11 -10.42 -9.34
C HIS A 85 3.47 -10.70 -9.95
N ILE A 86 4.49 -10.81 -9.10
CA ILE A 86 5.84 -11.17 -9.48
C ILE A 86 6.08 -12.61 -9.04
N GLN A 87 6.57 -13.43 -9.96
CA GLN A 87 6.99 -14.79 -9.65
C GLN A 87 8.39 -15.02 -10.22
N VAL A 88 9.33 -15.34 -9.35
CA VAL A 88 10.70 -15.70 -9.68
C VAL A 88 10.81 -17.23 -9.69
N LEU A 89 11.24 -17.75 -10.82
CA LEU A 89 11.51 -19.15 -11.11
C LEU A 89 13.03 -19.36 -11.15
N GLU A 90 13.48 -20.61 -11.22
CA GLU A 90 14.93 -20.91 -11.11
C GLU A 90 15.79 -20.20 -12.16
N ASN A 91 15.26 -20.00 -13.37
CA ASN A 91 15.98 -19.37 -14.49
C ASN A 91 15.21 -18.19 -15.12
N GLY A 92 14.32 -17.54 -14.35
CA GLY A 92 13.45 -16.52 -14.94
C GLY A 92 12.59 -15.78 -13.94
N ALA A 93 11.90 -14.75 -14.42
CA ALA A 93 10.87 -14.05 -13.67
C ALA A 93 9.69 -13.78 -14.60
N THR A 94 8.48 -13.94 -14.07
CA THR A 94 7.25 -13.55 -14.75
C THR A 94 6.57 -12.44 -13.98
N LEU A 95 6.02 -11.48 -14.71
CA LEU A 95 5.20 -10.40 -14.22
C LEU A 95 3.79 -10.56 -14.76
N ARG A 96 2.80 -10.57 -13.88
CA ARG A 96 1.37 -10.61 -14.23
C ARG A 96 0.67 -9.38 -13.69
N ASP A 97 -0.43 -8.99 -14.30
CA ASP A 97 -1.30 -7.94 -13.76
C ASP A 97 -2.14 -8.47 -12.59
N ALA A 98 -3.02 -7.63 -12.05
CA ALA A 98 -3.95 -8.00 -10.98
C ALA A 98 -5.02 -9.03 -11.39
N SER A 99 -5.28 -9.20 -12.70
CA SER A 99 -6.22 -10.17 -13.23
C SER A 99 -5.59 -11.55 -13.49
N GLY A 100 -4.25 -11.62 -13.49
CA GLY A 100 -3.45 -12.80 -13.79
C GLY A 100 -2.94 -12.86 -15.24
N GLU A 101 -3.25 -11.87 -16.06
CA GLU A 101 -2.73 -11.71 -17.41
C GLU A 101 -1.21 -11.51 -17.38
N LEU A 102 -0.50 -12.18 -18.28
CA LEU A 102 0.96 -12.09 -18.36
C LEU A 102 1.37 -10.75 -18.97
N LEU A 103 2.03 -9.91 -18.17
CA LEU A 103 2.60 -8.62 -18.60
C LEU A 103 4.00 -8.77 -19.20
N GLY A 104 4.76 -9.77 -18.74
CA GLY A 104 6.08 -10.08 -19.27
C GLY A 104 6.71 -11.32 -18.64
N ASP A 105 7.61 -11.94 -19.38
CA ASP A 105 8.41 -13.09 -19.00
C ASP A 105 9.87 -12.87 -19.43
N LEU A 106 10.78 -13.01 -18.46
CA LEU A 106 12.22 -12.82 -18.64
C LEU A 106 12.79 -13.87 -19.61
N SER A 107 12.34 -15.12 -19.49
CA SER A 107 12.82 -16.22 -20.33
C SER A 107 12.37 -16.07 -21.79
N ALA A 108 11.26 -15.36 -22.03
CA ALA A 108 10.78 -15.01 -23.36
C ALA A 108 11.31 -13.65 -23.86
N GLY A 109 12.13 -12.95 -23.09
CA GLY A 109 12.67 -11.62 -23.43
C GLY A 109 11.64 -10.49 -23.45
N THR A 110 10.43 -10.73 -22.91
CA THR A 110 9.34 -9.74 -22.87
C THR A 110 9.31 -8.95 -21.55
N LEU A 111 10.06 -9.41 -20.56
CA LEU A 111 10.39 -8.70 -19.33
C LEU A 111 11.90 -8.49 -19.28
N LYS A 112 12.33 -7.30 -18.91
CA LYS A 112 13.74 -6.98 -18.64
C LYS A 112 13.88 -6.46 -17.22
N LEU A 113 14.85 -7.00 -16.49
CA LEU A 113 15.18 -6.61 -15.13
C LEU A 113 16.45 -5.77 -15.16
N VAL A 114 16.39 -4.53 -14.69
CA VAL A 114 17.53 -3.60 -14.74
C VAL A 114 17.80 -3.01 -13.37
N ARG A 115 19.07 -3.00 -12.96
CA ARG A 115 19.49 -2.29 -11.75
C ARG A 115 19.45 -0.79 -11.98
N THR A 116 18.76 -0.05 -11.12
CA THR A 116 18.64 1.40 -11.22
C THR A 116 18.76 2.11 -9.88
N ASN A 117 19.31 3.32 -9.88
CA ASN A 117 19.27 4.17 -8.70
C ASN A 117 17.98 4.98 -8.72
N LEU A 118 17.13 4.84 -7.72
CA LEU A 118 15.91 5.63 -7.60
C LEU A 118 16.12 6.74 -6.57
N ARG A 119 15.65 7.95 -6.86
CA ARG A 119 15.60 9.00 -5.84
C ARG A 119 14.65 8.55 -4.72
N HIS A 120 15.10 8.63 -3.47
CA HIS A 120 14.28 8.34 -2.30
C HIS A 120 14.52 9.42 -1.26
N GLY A 121 13.52 10.29 -1.07
CA GLY A 121 13.66 11.47 -0.21
C GLY A 121 14.76 12.42 -0.71
N LYS A 122 15.78 12.66 0.12
CA LYS A 122 16.93 13.52 -0.21
C LYS A 122 18.10 12.76 -0.85
N GLY A 123 18.03 11.43 -0.95
CA GLY A 123 19.12 10.59 -1.44
C GLY A 123 18.74 9.74 -2.65
N LEU A 124 19.67 8.88 -3.06
CA LEU A 124 19.46 7.81 -4.03
C LEU A 124 19.49 6.46 -3.31
N ALA A 125 18.63 5.54 -3.71
CA ALA A 125 18.56 4.18 -3.21
C ALA A 125 18.61 3.20 -4.39
N GLY A 126 19.20 2.01 -4.16
CA GLY A 126 19.17 0.93 -5.13
C GLY A 126 17.75 0.40 -5.34
N ALA A 127 17.36 0.21 -6.60
CA ALA A 127 16.06 -0.29 -7.02
C ALA A 127 16.19 -1.24 -8.22
N VAL A 128 15.20 -2.08 -8.46
CA VAL A 128 15.12 -2.88 -9.69
C VAL A 128 13.97 -2.34 -10.54
N ALA A 129 14.26 -2.05 -11.81
CA ALA A 129 13.25 -1.71 -12.80
C ALA A 129 12.79 -2.99 -13.50
N LEU A 130 11.48 -3.21 -13.49
CA LEU A 130 10.77 -4.26 -14.21
C LEU A 130 10.23 -3.63 -15.50
N GLU A 131 10.97 -3.76 -16.59
CA GLU A 131 10.61 -3.19 -17.90
C GLU A 131 9.83 -4.23 -18.72
N HIS A 132 8.63 -3.88 -19.14
CA HIS A 132 7.77 -4.73 -19.97
C HIS A 132 7.00 -3.89 -20.98
N ALA A 133 6.26 -4.51 -21.91
CA ALA A 133 5.55 -3.79 -22.98
C ALA A 133 4.52 -2.76 -22.47
N GLY A 134 3.98 -2.98 -21.26
CA GLY A 134 3.00 -2.10 -20.62
C GLY A 134 3.61 -0.94 -19.82
N GLY A 135 4.95 -0.85 -19.73
CA GLY A 135 5.65 0.20 -19.02
C GLY A 135 6.77 -0.32 -18.11
N THR A 136 7.24 0.55 -17.22
CA THR A 136 8.29 0.22 -16.24
C THR A 136 7.70 0.27 -14.84
N THR A 137 7.92 -0.80 -14.08
CA THR A 137 7.55 -0.84 -12.66
C THR A 137 8.82 -0.87 -11.83
N TRP A 138 8.98 0.09 -10.91
CA TRP A 138 10.14 0.14 -10.04
C TRP A 138 9.84 -0.57 -8.72
N VAL A 139 10.78 -1.39 -8.26
CA VAL A 139 10.68 -2.06 -6.95
C VAL A 139 11.89 -1.74 -6.08
N VAL A 140 11.65 -1.60 -4.77
CA VAL A 140 12.65 -1.33 -3.75
C VAL A 140 12.45 -2.27 -2.55
N PRO A 141 13.53 -2.67 -1.85
CA PRO A 141 13.42 -3.48 -0.63
C PRO A 141 12.85 -2.65 0.52
N TYR A 142 12.44 -3.31 1.61
CA TYR A 142 12.05 -2.61 2.85
C TYR A 142 13.28 -2.01 3.52
N HIS A 143 14.40 -2.74 3.52
CA HIS A 143 15.69 -2.24 3.96
C HIS A 143 16.40 -1.56 2.78
N LEU A 144 16.34 -0.23 2.74
CA LEU A 144 16.90 0.55 1.63
C LEU A 144 18.39 0.26 1.44
N LEU A 145 18.74 -0.13 0.22
CA LEU A 145 20.13 -0.27 -0.23
C LEU A 145 20.67 1.09 -0.69
N GLY A 146 21.94 1.35 -0.41
CA GLY A 146 22.65 2.51 -0.94
C GLY A 146 22.68 2.51 -2.48
N ALA A 147 22.89 3.69 -3.06
CA ALA A 147 23.00 3.82 -4.50
C ALA A 147 24.22 3.06 -5.06
N TRP A 148 24.05 2.43 -6.23
CA TRP A 148 25.14 1.78 -6.94
C TRP A 148 26.01 2.79 -7.69
N SER A 149 27.32 2.64 -7.62
CA SER A 149 28.26 3.48 -8.36
C SER A 149 28.11 3.27 -9.87
N GLY A 150 28.27 4.35 -10.65
CA GLY A 150 28.23 4.29 -12.12
C GLY A 150 26.83 4.23 -12.75
N ILE A 151 25.76 4.05 -11.95
CA ILE A 151 24.37 4.03 -12.44
C ILE A 151 23.71 5.40 -12.22
N ARG A 152 23.09 5.96 -13.28
CA ARG A 152 22.36 7.23 -13.16
C ARG A 152 21.11 7.06 -12.32
N GLY A 153 20.84 8.08 -11.50
CA GLY A 153 19.62 8.19 -10.72
C GLY A 153 18.40 8.52 -11.60
N VAL A 154 17.30 7.82 -11.38
CA VAL A 154 15.98 8.12 -11.92
C VAL A 154 15.20 8.93 -10.88
N GLU A 155 14.66 10.08 -11.29
CA GLU A 155 13.96 11.00 -10.38
C GLU A 155 12.53 10.56 -10.00
N HIS A 156 11.99 9.53 -10.65
CA HIS A 156 10.60 9.10 -10.51
C HIS A 156 10.37 8.30 -9.21
N THR A 157 10.34 9.01 -8.09
CA THR A 157 10.15 8.44 -6.74
C THR A 157 8.73 7.92 -6.50
N ALA A 158 7.74 8.49 -7.21
CA ALA A 158 6.32 8.33 -6.90
C ALA A 158 5.71 6.96 -7.27
N GLN A 159 6.45 6.09 -7.96
CA GLN A 159 5.92 4.80 -8.46
C GLN A 159 6.76 3.59 -8.05
N ALA A 160 7.71 3.75 -7.11
CA ALA A 160 8.45 2.61 -6.60
C ALA A 160 7.63 1.83 -5.56
N HIS A 161 7.50 0.53 -5.78
CA HIS A 161 6.79 -0.39 -4.89
C HIS A 161 7.76 -1.06 -3.93
N ARG A 162 7.44 -1.05 -2.64
CA ARG A 162 8.17 -1.81 -1.64
C ARG A 162 7.83 -3.29 -1.74
N ILE A 163 8.84 -4.14 -1.75
CA ILE A 163 8.72 -5.60 -1.76
C ILE A 163 9.59 -6.21 -0.66
N GLU A 164 9.29 -7.47 -0.32
CA GLU A 164 10.07 -8.23 0.66
C GLU A 164 11.51 -8.44 0.19
N ASP A 165 12.45 -8.32 1.13
CA ASP A 165 13.88 -8.36 0.84
C ASP A 165 14.31 -9.66 0.11
N PRO A 166 13.81 -10.88 0.45
CA PRO A 166 14.17 -12.09 -0.30
C PRO A 166 13.72 -12.08 -1.76
N LEU A 167 12.55 -11.48 -2.04
CA LEU A 167 12.06 -11.33 -3.41
C LEU A 167 12.90 -10.30 -4.16
N PHE A 168 13.27 -9.21 -3.50
CA PHE A 168 14.16 -8.21 -4.08
C PHE A 168 15.52 -8.79 -4.43
N ASP A 169 16.14 -9.54 -3.53
CA ASP A 169 17.44 -10.19 -3.76
C ASP A 169 17.38 -11.19 -4.92
N ALA A 170 16.29 -11.96 -5.03
CA ALA A 170 16.07 -12.86 -6.15
C ALA A 170 15.97 -12.11 -7.49
N LEU A 171 15.26 -10.97 -7.53
CA LEU A 171 15.18 -10.12 -8.71
C LEU A 171 16.53 -9.45 -9.03
N LEU A 172 17.29 -9.04 -8.02
CA LEU A 172 18.58 -8.40 -8.18
C LEU A 172 19.63 -9.37 -8.78
N ASN A 173 19.57 -10.65 -8.41
CA ASN A 173 20.42 -11.69 -8.98
C ASN A 173 20.11 -11.95 -10.47
N LEU A 174 18.87 -11.71 -10.89
CA LEU A 174 18.44 -11.82 -12.28
C LEU A 174 18.59 -10.50 -13.07
N ALA A 175 18.86 -9.39 -12.38
CA ALA A 175 19.06 -8.09 -12.98
C ALA A 175 20.53 -7.92 -13.38
N GLU A 176 20.76 -7.77 -14.69
CA GLU A 176 22.06 -7.47 -15.31
C GLU A 176 22.27 -5.97 -15.48
#